data_AF-A0AAJ1SPF5-F1
#
_entry.id   AF-A0AAJ1SPF5-F1
#
_cell.length_a   1.000
_cell.length_b   1.000
_cell.length_c   1.000
_cell.angle_alpha   90.00
_cell.angle_beta   90.00
_cell.angle_gamma   90.00
#
_symmetry.space_group_name_H-M   'P 1'
#
loop_
_entity.id
_entity.type
_entity.pdbx_description
1 polymer ?
#
loop_
_entity_poly.entity_id
_entity_poly.type
_entity_poly.pdbx_seq_one_letter_code
_entity_poly.pdbx_strand_id
1 'polypeptide(L)'
;MIGGRGVVLTSEEAIHENKDTFTHWTPNVYRYGTYVDENRSYTKGHSENNLRQINTFFIDFDIHTAKETISASDILTTAIDLGFMPTMIIKSDKGYQAYFVLETSVYVISKSEFKSVKAAKIISQNIREYFGKSLPVDLT
;
A
#
# COMPACT_ATOMS: atom_id res chain seq x y z
N MET A 1 -13.91 13.46 -7.39
CA MET A 1 -13.69 12.23 -6.61
C MET A 1 -14.81 12.15 -5.59
N ILE A 2 -15.68 11.15 -5.68
CA ILE A 2 -16.78 10.94 -4.73
C ILE A 2 -16.14 10.60 -3.39
N GLY A 3 -16.38 11.39 -2.34
CA GLY A 3 -15.85 11.11 -1.01
C GLY A 3 -16.40 9.80 -0.47
N GLY A 4 -15.56 8.96 0.12
CA GLY A 4 -16.01 7.77 0.83
C GLY A 4 -16.78 8.18 2.08
N ARG A 5 -17.96 7.59 2.30
CA ARG A 5 -18.68 7.76 3.57
C ARG A 5 -17.86 7.11 4.68
N GLY A 6 -17.58 7.84 5.74
CA GLY A 6 -16.73 7.35 6.82
C GLY A 6 -16.48 8.41 7.88
N VAL A 7 -15.65 8.06 8.87
CA VAL A 7 -15.29 8.95 9.98
C VAL A 7 -13.77 9.03 10.11
N VAL A 8 -13.28 10.21 10.49
CA VAL A 8 -11.87 10.45 10.83
C VAL A 8 -11.72 10.35 12.34
N LEU A 9 -10.98 9.35 12.80
CA LEU A 9 -10.63 9.17 14.20
C LEU A 9 -9.27 9.81 14.48
N THR A 10 -9.15 10.50 15.63
CA THR A 10 -7.95 11.28 15.99
C THR A 10 -7.40 10.94 17.37
N SER A 11 -7.98 9.95 18.06
CA SER A 11 -7.54 9.49 19.37
C SER A 11 -7.58 7.96 19.47
N GLU A 12 -6.76 7.39 20.35
CA GLU A 12 -6.69 5.94 20.58
C GLU A 12 -7.96 5.42 21.25
N GLU A 13 -8.58 6.21 22.12
CA GLU A 13 -9.85 5.87 22.78
C GLU A 13 -10.95 5.67 21.74
N ALA A 14 -11.06 6.59 20.77
CA ALA A 14 -12.03 6.46 19.69
C ALA A 14 -11.77 5.21 18.82
N ILE A 15 -10.51 4.83 18.63
CA ILE A 15 -10.16 3.57 17.96
C ILE A 15 -10.66 2.38 18.78
N HIS A 16 -10.39 2.36 20.09
CA HIS A 16 -10.80 1.28 20.99
C HIS A 16 -12.32 1.14 21.11
N GLU A 17 -13.05 2.25 21.20
CA GLU A 17 -14.52 2.27 21.27
C GLU A 17 -15.17 1.71 20.01
N ASN A 18 -14.53 1.85 18.84
CA ASN A 18 -15.08 1.43 17.55
C ASN A 18 -14.38 0.20 16.95
N LYS A 19 -13.51 -0.48 17.71
CA LYS A 19 -12.66 -1.58 17.23
C LYS A 19 -13.45 -2.71 16.55
N ASP A 20 -14.67 -2.97 17.03
CA ASP A 20 -15.55 -4.04 16.54
C ASP A 20 -16.65 -3.53 15.59
N THR A 21 -16.67 -2.22 15.29
CA THR A 21 -17.74 -1.58 14.50
C THR A 21 -17.32 -1.29 13.05
N PHE A 22 -16.02 -1.11 12.79
CA PHE A 22 -15.52 -0.82 11.45
C PHE A 22 -14.91 -2.05 10.78
N THR A 23 -15.25 -2.25 9.51
CA THR A 23 -14.76 -3.36 8.69
C THR A 23 -13.41 -3.07 8.03
N HIS A 24 -13.03 -1.80 7.93
CA HIS A 24 -11.82 -1.36 7.24
C HIS A 24 -11.20 -0.17 7.96
N TRP A 25 -9.86 -0.17 8.01
CA TRP A 25 -9.06 0.86 8.65
C TRP A 25 -7.96 1.31 7.71
N THR A 26 -7.85 2.61 7.50
CA THR A 26 -6.72 3.19 6.74
C THR A 26 -5.85 3.98 7.71
N PRO A 27 -4.68 3.45 8.12
CA PRO A 27 -3.75 4.24 8.94
C PRO A 27 -3.38 5.52 8.19
N ASN A 28 -3.27 6.64 8.92
CA ASN A 28 -3.08 7.94 8.29
C ASN A 28 -1.65 8.13 7.77
N VAL A 29 -1.40 7.68 6.54
CA VAL A 29 -0.19 7.93 5.76
C VAL A 29 -0.22 9.29 5.05
N TYR A 30 -1.37 9.96 5.09
CA TYR A 30 -1.60 11.26 4.50
C TYR A 30 -1.26 12.38 5.50
N ARG A 31 -1.02 13.59 5.00
CA ARG A 31 -0.73 14.74 5.88
C ARG A 31 -1.96 15.21 6.64
N TYR A 32 -3.14 15.00 6.08
CA TYR A 32 -4.42 15.32 6.70
C TYR A 32 -5.54 14.41 6.17
N GLY A 33 -6.53 14.14 7.02
CA GLY A 33 -7.85 13.64 6.66
C GLY A 33 -8.90 14.62 7.17
N THR A 34 -9.91 14.92 6.38
CA THR A 34 -10.97 15.87 6.76
C THR A 34 -12.27 15.53 6.04
N TYR A 35 -13.27 16.41 6.12
CA TYR A 35 -14.59 16.19 5.54
C TYR A 35 -14.86 17.12 4.35
N VAL A 36 -15.66 16.64 3.41
CA VAL A 36 -16.14 17.43 2.27
C VAL A 36 -17.29 18.33 2.70
N ASP A 37 -18.14 17.84 3.59
CA ASP A 37 -19.39 18.47 4.03
C ASP A 37 -19.35 18.89 5.51
N GLU A 38 -20.18 19.88 5.86
CA GLU A 38 -20.32 20.36 7.24
C GLU A 38 -20.87 19.28 8.19
N ASN A 39 -21.71 18.38 7.68
CA ASN A 39 -22.27 17.26 8.43
C ASN A 39 -21.26 16.13 8.65
N ARG A 40 -20.02 16.27 8.17
CA ARG A 40 -18.93 15.31 8.35
C ARG A 40 -19.28 13.87 7.94
N SER A 41 -20.07 13.73 6.88
CA SER A 41 -20.51 12.43 6.39
C SER A 41 -19.55 11.82 5.38
N TYR A 42 -18.80 12.66 4.65
CA TYR A 42 -17.93 12.24 3.55
C TYR A 42 -16.49 12.68 3.80
N THR A 43 -15.58 11.72 3.80
CA THR A 43 -14.15 11.96 4.05
C THR A 43 -13.41 12.40 2.77
N LYS A 44 -12.37 13.22 2.94
CA LYS A 44 -11.41 13.63 1.90
C LYS A 44 -9.99 13.72 2.47
N GLY A 45 -9.00 13.72 1.57
CA GLY A 45 -7.58 13.74 1.89
C GLY A 45 -6.84 12.47 1.47
N HIS A 46 -7.57 11.43 1.05
CA HIS A 46 -7.02 10.20 0.50
C HIS A 46 -6.60 10.39 -0.96
N SER A 47 -5.51 11.11 -1.17
CA SER A 47 -4.95 11.36 -2.49
C SER A 47 -3.43 11.29 -2.45
N GLU A 48 -2.83 10.84 -3.53
CA GLU A 48 -1.38 10.60 -3.60
C GLU A 48 -0.57 11.89 -3.41
N ASN A 49 -1.11 13.03 -3.85
CA ASN A 49 -0.53 14.35 -3.64
C ASN A 49 -0.59 14.81 -2.16
N ASN A 50 -1.35 14.12 -1.32
CA ASN A 50 -1.46 14.35 0.12
C ASN A 50 -0.68 13.33 0.95
N LEU A 51 0.05 12.40 0.33
CA LEU A 51 0.95 11.50 1.04
C LEU A 51 2.02 12.32 1.78
N ARG A 52 2.41 11.86 2.98
CA ARG A 52 3.50 12.49 3.75
C ARG A 52 4.86 12.06 3.23
N GLN A 53 5.05 10.75 3.10
CA GLN A 53 6.30 10.12 2.68
C GLN A 53 6.02 8.73 2.11
N ILE A 54 6.99 8.21 1.36
CA ILE A 54 7.01 6.85 0.85
C ILE A 54 8.13 6.13 1.59
N ASN A 55 7.78 5.03 2.26
CA ASN A 55 8.68 4.25 3.11
C ASN A 55 8.80 2.80 2.67
N THR A 56 7.84 2.29 1.88
CA THR A 56 7.80 0.90 1.47
C THR A 56 7.17 0.78 0.09
N PHE A 57 7.66 -0.19 -0.66
CA PHE A 57 6.92 -0.80 -1.76
C PHE A 57 6.43 -2.17 -1.30
N PHE A 58 5.35 -2.66 -1.89
CA PHE A 58 4.95 -4.04 -1.70
C PHE A 58 4.39 -4.61 -3.00
N ILE A 59 4.44 -5.93 -3.10
CA ILE A 59 3.85 -6.72 -4.18
C ILE A 59 2.85 -7.66 -3.52
N ASP A 60 1.62 -7.66 -4.00
CA ASP A 60 0.59 -8.63 -3.61
C ASP A 60 0.59 -9.79 -4.61
N PHE A 61 0.67 -11.01 -4.10
CA PHE A 61 0.63 -12.23 -4.87
C PHE A 61 -0.64 -12.98 -4.52
N ASP A 62 -1.60 -12.99 -5.43
CA ASP A 62 -2.88 -13.64 -5.22
C ASP A 62 -2.87 -15.08 -5.76
N ILE A 63 -3.30 -16.01 -4.92
CA ILE A 63 -3.54 -17.41 -5.27
C ILE A 63 -5.04 -17.59 -5.42
N HIS A 64 -5.49 -17.62 -6.68
CA HIS A 64 -6.89 -17.81 -7.03
C HIS A 64 -7.27 -19.28 -7.18
N THR A 65 -6.30 -20.16 -7.48
CA THR A 65 -6.56 -21.59 -7.70
C THR A 65 -5.60 -22.48 -6.93
N ALA A 66 -6.05 -23.68 -6.53
CA ALA A 66 -5.19 -24.68 -5.88
C ALA A 66 -4.02 -25.17 -6.76
N LYS A 67 -4.00 -24.82 -8.05
CA LYS A 67 -2.89 -25.11 -8.99
C LYS A 67 -1.81 -24.04 -8.95
N GLU A 68 -2.13 -22.82 -8.53
CA GLU A 68 -1.15 -21.76 -8.29
C GLU A 68 -0.42 -22.07 -6.97
N THR A 69 0.64 -22.84 -7.09
CA THR A 69 1.52 -23.14 -5.95
C THR A 69 2.70 -22.19 -6.01
N ILE A 70 2.60 -21.09 -5.28
CA ILE A 70 3.72 -20.18 -5.01
C ILE A 70 4.19 -20.40 -3.57
N SER A 71 5.50 -20.44 -3.40
CA SER A 71 6.17 -20.46 -2.11
C SER A 71 6.96 -19.17 -1.90
N ALA A 72 7.32 -18.90 -0.64
CA ALA A 72 8.25 -17.81 -0.34
C ALA A 72 9.61 -17.99 -1.06
N SER A 73 10.04 -19.24 -1.30
CA SER A 73 11.28 -19.54 -2.03
C SER A 73 11.23 -19.08 -3.49
N ASP A 74 10.06 -19.18 -4.14
CA ASP A 74 9.89 -18.71 -5.51
C ASP A 74 10.02 -17.18 -5.56
N ILE A 75 9.39 -16.48 -4.61
CA ILE A 75 9.50 -15.01 -4.46
C ILE A 75 10.97 -14.62 -4.22
N LEU A 76 11.68 -15.31 -3.34
CA LEU A 76 13.09 -15.03 -3.05
C LEU A 76 13.99 -15.29 -4.26
N THR A 77 13.74 -16.36 -5.02
CA THR A 77 14.52 -16.70 -6.23
C THR A 77 14.36 -15.62 -7.30
N THR A 78 13.12 -15.20 -7.58
CA THR A 78 12.86 -14.08 -8.50
C THR A 78 13.48 -12.77 -8.03
N ALA A 79 13.49 -12.50 -6.72
CA ALA A 79 14.12 -11.32 -6.14
C ALA A 79 15.65 -11.31 -6.29
N ILE A 80 16.29 -12.48 -6.20
CA ILE A 80 17.74 -12.63 -6.42
C ILE A 80 18.09 -12.22 -7.86
N ASP A 81 17.31 -12.67 -8.85
CA ASP A 81 17.53 -12.33 -10.25
C ASP A 81 17.29 -10.84 -10.55
N LEU A 82 16.39 -10.20 -9.80
CA LEU A 82 16.16 -8.75 -9.87
C LEU A 82 17.32 -7.93 -9.26
N GLY A 83 18.07 -8.53 -8.33
CA GLY A 83 19.24 -7.92 -7.70
C GLY A 83 18.96 -7.21 -6.37
N PHE A 84 17.76 -7.33 -5.80
CA PHE A 84 17.46 -6.87 -4.44
C PHE A 84 16.35 -7.68 -3.78
N MET A 85 16.50 -7.93 -2.48
CA MET A 85 15.63 -8.83 -1.72
C MET A 85 14.47 -8.08 -1.05
N PRO A 86 13.29 -8.70 -0.91
CA PRO A 86 12.26 -8.18 -0.02
C PRO A 86 12.79 -8.16 1.42
N THR A 87 12.43 -7.12 2.16
CA THR A 87 12.70 -6.99 3.60
C THR A 87 11.88 -8.00 4.40
N MET A 88 10.67 -8.29 3.94
CA MET A 88 9.74 -9.21 4.60
C MET A 88 8.80 -9.84 3.58
N ILE A 89 8.49 -11.13 3.77
CA ILE A 89 7.43 -11.84 3.04
C ILE A 89 6.41 -12.29 4.06
N ILE A 90 5.16 -11.87 3.88
CA ILE A 90 4.02 -12.26 4.72
C ILE A 90 3.19 -13.25 3.94
N LYS A 91 2.83 -14.37 4.56
CA LYS A 91 1.81 -15.30 4.04
C LYS A 91 0.42 -14.82 4.47
N SER A 92 -0.48 -14.61 3.52
CA SER A 92 -1.89 -14.34 3.77
C SER A 92 -2.74 -15.59 3.51
N ASP A 93 -4.03 -15.55 3.85
CA ASP A 93 -4.95 -16.67 3.62
C ASP A 93 -5.08 -17.05 2.13
N LYS A 94 -4.87 -16.08 1.24
CA LYS A 94 -5.07 -16.23 -0.21
C LYS A 94 -3.81 -15.92 -1.03
N GLY A 95 -2.64 -15.90 -0.41
CA GLY A 95 -1.47 -15.42 -1.13
C GLY A 95 -0.27 -15.07 -0.28
N TYR A 96 0.54 -14.16 -0.82
CA TYR A 96 1.71 -13.60 -0.15
C TYR A 96 1.81 -12.11 -0.42
N GLN A 97 2.46 -11.40 0.49
CA GLN A 97 2.86 -10.00 0.30
C GLN A 97 4.35 -9.87 0.53
N ALA A 98 5.08 -9.37 -0.46
CA ALA A 98 6.50 -9.07 -0.34
C ALA A 98 6.71 -7.57 -0.16
N TYR A 99 7.30 -7.18 0.95
CA TYR A 99 7.58 -5.79 1.32
C TYR A 99 9.04 -5.43 1.05
N PHE A 100 9.26 -4.25 0.48
CA PHE A 100 10.56 -3.66 0.23
C PHE A 100 10.61 -2.32 0.97
N VAL A 101 11.13 -2.34 2.20
CA VAL A 101 11.21 -1.17 3.07
C VAL A 101 12.44 -0.35 2.69
N LEU A 102 12.25 0.95 2.48
CA LEU A 102 13.33 1.87 2.17
C LEU A 102 14.12 2.19 3.43
N GLU A 103 15.45 2.13 3.34
CA GLU A 103 16.35 2.54 4.42
C GLU A 103 16.10 4.01 4.85
N THR A 104 15.87 4.89 3.86
CA THR A 104 15.49 6.28 4.09
C THR A 104 14.15 6.58 3.44
N SER A 105 13.24 7.20 4.19
CA SER A 105 11.94 7.62 3.68
C SER A 105 12.07 8.72 2.61
N VAL A 106 11.30 8.60 1.53
CA VAL A 106 11.23 9.61 0.48
C VAL A 106 10.07 10.54 0.77
N TYR A 107 10.36 11.80 1.10
CA TYR A 107 9.31 12.78 1.37
C TYR A 107 8.59 13.20 0.09
N VAL A 108 7.28 13.31 0.19
CA VAL A 108 6.44 13.87 -0.87
C VAL A 108 6.46 15.38 -0.70
N ILE A 109 6.75 16.14 -1.76
CA ILE A 109 6.90 17.60 -1.70
C ILE A 109 6.19 18.24 -2.89
N SER A 110 5.25 19.15 -2.62
CA SER A 110 4.49 19.87 -3.67
C SER A 110 5.37 20.81 -4.49
N LYS A 111 6.37 21.45 -3.87
CA LYS A 111 7.37 22.30 -4.56
C LYS A 111 8.14 21.57 -5.67
N SER A 112 8.21 20.24 -5.60
CA SER A 112 8.84 19.40 -6.62
C SER A 112 7.85 18.88 -7.66
N GLU A 113 6.61 19.35 -7.67
CA GLU A 113 5.51 18.83 -8.50
C GLU A 113 5.29 17.32 -8.31
N PHE A 114 5.45 16.86 -7.07
CA PHE A 114 5.26 15.46 -6.67
C PHE A 114 6.14 14.47 -7.45
N LYS A 115 7.37 14.87 -7.82
CA LYS A 115 8.35 14.00 -8.52
C LYS A 115 8.56 12.66 -7.82
N SER A 116 8.59 12.64 -6.49
CA SER A 116 8.73 11.40 -5.71
C SER A 116 7.58 10.42 -5.93
N VAL A 117 6.33 10.90 -5.99
CA VAL A 117 5.16 10.06 -6.30
C VAL A 117 5.24 9.51 -7.72
N LYS A 118 5.60 10.34 -8.70
CA LYS A 118 5.75 9.93 -10.10
C LYS A 118 6.82 8.84 -10.25
N ALA A 119 7.98 9.04 -9.64
CA ALA A 119 9.06 8.05 -9.65
C ALA A 119 8.66 6.75 -8.93
N ALA A 120 8.03 6.85 -7.76
CA ALA A 120 7.57 5.69 -7.01
C ALA A 120 6.56 4.84 -7.78
N LYS A 121 5.66 5.44 -8.56
CA LYS A 121 4.74 4.70 -9.44
C LYS A 121 5.47 3.90 -10.49
N ILE A 122 6.47 4.50 -11.14
CA ILE A 122 7.28 3.82 -12.16
C ILE A 122 8.03 2.64 -11.52
N ILE A 123 8.63 2.86 -10.35
CA ILE A 123 9.32 1.80 -9.60
C ILE A 123 8.35 0.67 -9.24
N SER A 124 7.20 1.00 -8.64
CA SER A 124 6.17 0.03 -8.26
C SER A 124 5.67 -0.78 -9.46
N GLN A 125 5.42 -0.12 -10.60
CA GLN A 125 4.99 -0.78 -11.82
C GLN A 125 6.06 -1.72 -12.35
N ASN A 126 7.31 -1.26 -12.48
CA ASN A 126 8.41 -2.06 -12.99
C ASN A 126 8.66 -3.31 -12.13
N ILE A 127 8.57 -3.17 -10.80
CA ILE A 127 8.73 -4.30 -9.87
C ILE A 127 7.58 -5.30 -10.04
N ARG A 128 6.32 -4.84 -10.05
CA ARG A 128 5.15 -5.71 -10.24
C ARG A 128 5.21 -6.44 -11.58
N GLU A 129 5.53 -5.73 -12.66
CA GLU A 129 5.70 -6.32 -14.00
C GLU A 129 6.83 -7.34 -14.06
N TYR A 130 7.95 -7.10 -13.36
CA TYR A 130 9.06 -8.04 -13.31
C TYR A 130 8.64 -9.36 -12.64
N PHE A 131 8.05 -9.29 -11.44
CA PHE A 131 7.56 -10.47 -10.73
C PHE A 131 6.41 -11.16 -11.47
N GLY A 132 5.51 -10.38 -12.09
CA GLY A 132 4.37 -10.85 -12.86
C GLY A 132 4.71 -11.68 -14.10
N LYS A 133 5.98 -11.71 -14.53
CA LYS A 133 6.44 -12.62 -15.60
C LYS A 133 6.40 -14.09 -15.21
N SER A 134 6.54 -14.39 -13.92
CA SER A 134 6.72 -15.76 -13.41
C SER A 134 5.78 -16.10 -12.26
N LEU A 135 5.22 -15.11 -11.58
CA LEU A 135 4.42 -15.26 -10.36
C LEU A 135 3.07 -14.55 -10.52
N PRO A 136 2.00 -15.00 -9.84
CA PRO A 136 0.67 -14.43 -9.93
C PRO A 136 0.58 -13.12 -9.11
N VAL A 137 1.11 -12.03 -9.68
CA VAL A 137 1.06 -10.69 -9.08
C VAL A 137 -0.27 -10.02 -9.39
N ASP A 138 -0.88 -9.37 -8.40
CA ASP A 138 -1.99 -8.46 -8.66
C ASP A 138 -1.49 -7.18 -9.35
N LEU A 139 -1.93 -7.00 -10.61
CA LEU A 139 -1.58 -5.88 -11.46
C LEU A 139 -2.69 -4.82 -11.54
N THR A 140 -3.81 -5.01 -10.82
CA THR A 140 -4.90 -4.03 -10.80
C THR A 140 -4.57 -2.76 -10.02
#